data_AF-A0A1M7AJ93-F1
#
_entry.id   AF-A0A1M7AJ93-F1
#
_cell.length_a   1.000
_cell.length_b   1.000
_cell.length_c   1.000
_cell.angle_alpha   90.00
_cell.angle_beta   90.00
_cell.angle_gamma   90.00
#
_symmetry.space_group_name_H-M   'P 1'
#
loop_
_entity.id
_entity.type
_entity.pdbx_description
1 polymer ?
#
loop_
_entity_poly.entity_id
_entity_poly.type
_entity_poly.pdbx_seq_one_letter_code
_entity_poly.pdbx_strand_id
1 'polypeptide(L)'
;MLIDIGALVDCAGTAYWRRNRAIEFPGDTRNTEAASELDRLAIEVAALEGSKLHMQLDKIFEDEDSSLIAMSVISDMLRQIGFSRWCATGEEFLQAIVDVCSD
;
A
#
# COMPACT_ATOMS: atom_id res chain seq x y z
N MET A 1 -3.66 13.26 16.46
CA MET A 1 -2.49 12.36 16.46
C MET A 1 -2.65 11.57 15.19
N LEU A 2 -1.68 11.63 14.27
CA LEU A 2 -1.80 10.91 13.00
C LEU A 2 -1.77 9.41 13.28
N ILE A 3 -2.57 8.66 12.52
CA ILE A 3 -2.45 7.20 12.44
C ILE A 3 -1.06 6.89 11.85
N ASP A 4 -0.46 5.74 12.19
CA ASP A 4 0.80 5.34 11.55
C ASP A 4 0.57 5.07 10.05
N ILE A 5 1.43 5.61 9.17
CA ILE A 5 1.21 5.49 7.72
C ILE A 5 1.28 4.03 7.24
N GLY A 6 2.06 3.18 7.92
CA GLY A 6 2.13 1.74 7.66
C GLY A 6 0.87 1.00 8.10
N ALA A 7 0.13 1.52 9.08
CA ALA A 7 -1.19 1.00 9.46
C ALA A 7 -2.28 1.39 8.45
N LEU A 8 -2.16 2.55 7.79
CA LEU A 8 -3.06 2.97 6.72
C LEU A 8 -2.81 2.20 5.41
N VAL A 9 -1.53 1.97 5.07
CA VAL A 9 -1.10 1.33 3.82
C VAL A 9 -0.13 0.19 4.12
N ASP A 10 -0.67 -0.99 4.45
CA ASP A 10 0.08 -2.15 4.94
C ASP A 10 0.86 -2.90 3.85
N CYS A 11 1.90 -2.25 3.33
CA CYS A 11 2.83 -2.84 2.36
C CYS A 11 3.56 -4.05 2.95
N ALA A 12 4.00 -3.95 4.21
CA ALA A 12 4.79 -4.99 4.88
C ALA A 12 3.97 -6.27 5.14
N GLY A 13 2.73 -6.13 5.63
CA GLY A 13 1.81 -7.26 5.81
C GLY A 13 1.42 -7.89 4.48
N THR A 14 1.24 -7.09 3.43
CA THR A 14 1.00 -7.63 2.07
C THR A 14 2.23 -8.38 1.54
N ALA A 15 3.45 -7.87 1.76
CA ALA A 15 4.68 -8.56 1.38
C ALA A 15 4.82 -9.90 2.11
N TYR A 16 4.52 -9.95 3.41
CA TYR A 16 4.48 -11.18 4.18
C TYR A 16 3.47 -12.19 3.61
N TRP A 17 2.25 -11.73 3.29
CA TRP A 17 1.24 -12.57 2.65
C TRP A 17 1.71 -13.13 1.30
N ARG A 18 2.40 -12.31 0.49
CA ARG A 18 2.98 -12.74 -0.79
C ARG A 18 4.05 -13.83 -0.63
N ARG A 19 4.91 -13.73 0.38
CA ARG A 19 5.88 -14.80 0.67
C ARG A 19 5.20 -16.12 1.03
N ASN A 20 4.11 -16.08 1.81
CA ASN A 20 3.32 -17.29 2.09
C ASN A 20 2.70 -17.87 0.82
N ARG A 21 2.22 -17.02 -0.10
CA ARG A 21 1.72 -17.47 -1.40
C ARG A 21 2.80 -18.09 -2.27
N ALA A 22 4.03 -17.59 -2.21
CA ALA A 22 5.17 -18.20 -2.91
C ALA A 22 5.49 -19.62 -2.38
N ILE A 23 5.28 -19.87 -1.08
CA ILE A 23 5.41 -21.22 -0.50
C ILE A 23 4.29 -22.14 -0.98
N GLU A 24 3.05 -21.66 -1.00
CA GLU A 24 1.89 -22.42 -1.49
C GLU A 24 1.95 -22.69 -3.01
N PHE A 25 2.51 -21.76 -3.78
CA PHE A 25 2.56 -21.78 -5.24
C PHE A 25 3.99 -21.52 -5.75
N PRO A 26 4.93 -22.46 -5.55
CA PRO A 26 6.36 -22.25 -5.84
C PRO A 26 6.69 -22.04 -7.32
N GLY A 27 5.78 -22.42 -8.23
CA GLY A 27 5.93 -22.18 -9.67
C GLY A 27 5.50 -20.77 -10.13
N ASP A 28 4.85 -19.99 -9.26
CA ASP A 28 4.42 -18.62 -9.57
C ASP A 28 5.41 -17.61 -8.99
N THR A 29 6.44 -17.28 -9.77
CA THR A 29 7.54 -16.38 -9.35
C THR A 29 7.04 -14.97 -9.03
N ARG A 30 5.89 -14.56 -9.58
CA ARG A 30 5.29 -13.24 -9.37
C ARG A 30 5.03 -12.95 -7.90
N ASN A 31 4.77 -13.97 -7.06
CA ASN A 31 4.59 -13.76 -5.63
C ASN A 31 5.88 -13.30 -4.94
N THR A 32 7.04 -13.83 -5.35
CA THR A 32 8.34 -13.44 -4.77
C THR A 32 8.77 -12.05 -5.28
N GLU A 33 8.52 -11.77 -6.56
CA GLU A 33 8.75 -10.46 -7.17
C GLU A 33 7.88 -9.38 -6.49
N ALA A 34 6.58 -9.64 -6.34
CA ALA A 34 5.66 -8.74 -5.65
C ALA A 34 6.02 -8.52 -4.18
N ALA A 35 6.45 -9.56 -3.46
CA ALA A 35 6.90 -9.42 -2.08
C ALA A 35 8.10 -8.46 -1.98
N SER A 36 9.07 -8.60 -2.88
CA SER A 36 10.27 -7.75 -2.91
C SER A 36 9.91 -6.29 -3.19
N GLU A 37 8.96 -6.06 -4.08
CA GLU A 37 8.53 -4.71 -4.41
C GLU A 37 7.71 -4.05 -3.29
N LEU A 38 6.86 -4.83 -2.61
CA LEU A 38 6.13 -4.37 -1.44
C LEU A 38 7.07 -4.08 -0.25
N ASP A 39 8.15 -4.84 -0.06
CA ASP A 39 9.16 -4.53 0.95
C ASP A 39 9.85 -3.18 0.68
N ARG A 40 10.20 -2.92 -0.58
CA ARG A 40 10.78 -1.64 -0.99
C ARG A 40 9.80 -0.50 -0.72
N LEU A 41 8.55 -0.65 -1.16
CA LEU A 41 7.51 0.35 -0.92
C LEU A 41 7.25 0.55 0.58
N ALA A 42 7.29 -0.49 1.41
CA ALA A 42 7.10 -0.34 2.86
C ALA A 42 8.14 0.60 3.48
N ILE A 43 9.40 0.49 3.07
CA ILE A 43 10.49 1.37 3.54
C ILE A 43 10.25 2.81 3.06
N GLU A 44 9.91 2.98 1.78
CA GLU A 44 9.71 4.31 1.19
C GLU A 44 8.46 5.01 1.75
N VAL A 45 7.37 4.27 1.96
CA VAL A 45 6.14 4.77 2.59
C VAL A 45 6.39 5.17 4.04
N ALA A 46 7.12 4.36 4.81
CA ALA A 46 7.49 4.72 6.19
C ALA A 46 8.35 5.99 6.25
N ALA A 47 9.19 6.25 5.25
CA ALA A 47 9.97 7.49 5.16
C ALA A 47 9.11 8.75 4.90
N LEU A 48 7.84 8.57 4.48
CA LEU A 48 6.86 9.64 4.25
C LEU A 48 5.97 9.89 5.47
N GLU A 49 6.28 9.30 6.63
CA GLU A 49 5.63 9.58 7.89
C GLU A 49 5.64 11.09 8.21
N GLY A 50 4.51 11.60 8.66
CA GLY A 50 4.26 13.05 8.85
C GLY A 50 4.32 13.94 7.60
N SER A 51 4.42 13.39 6.39
CA SER A 51 4.39 14.18 5.14
C SER A 51 3.00 14.75 4.83
N LYS A 52 2.91 15.61 3.80
CA LYS A 52 1.62 16.12 3.30
C LYS A 52 0.70 14.99 2.83
N LEU A 53 1.24 13.99 2.13
CA LEU A 53 0.49 12.82 1.69
C LEU A 53 -0.02 12.01 2.88
N HIS A 54 0.79 11.88 3.93
CA HIS A 54 0.34 11.24 5.15
C HIS A 54 -0.86 11.95 5.78
N MET A 55 -0.78 13.28 5.92
CA MET A 55 -1.89 14.07 6.47
C MET A 55 -3.16 13.99 5.62
N GLN A 56 -3.03 13.89 4.29
CA GLN A 56 -4.18 13.72 3.39
C GLN A 56 -4.84 12.36 3.58
N LEU A 57 -4.05 11.29 3.71
CA LEU A 57 -4.58 9.96 4.01
C LEU A 57 -5.24 9.92 5.38
N ASP A 58 -4.58 10.42 6.42
CA ASP A 58 -5.14 10.46 7.79
C ASP A 58 -6.53 11.12 7.79
N LYS A 59 -6.68 12.25 7.09
CA LYS A 59 -7.96 12.95 6.94
C LYS A 59 -9.04 12.13 6.22
N ILE A 60 -8.67 11.33 5.22
CA ILE A 60 -9.61 10.43 4.53
C ILE A 60 -10.14 9.37 5.51
N PHE A 61 -9.30 8.90 6.44
CA PHE A 61 -9.66 7.92 7.45
C PHE A 61 -10.40 8.49 8.68
N GLU A 62 -10.42 9.82 8.85
CA GLU A 62 -11.26 10.48 9.86
C GLU A 62 -12.75 10.44 9.51
N ASP A 63 -13.09 10.31 8.22
CA ASP A 63 -14.47 10.20 7.72
C ASP A 63 -14.86 8.74 7.52
N GLU A 64 -15.93 8.27 8.16
CA GLU A 64 -16.29 6.85 8.20
C GLU A 64 -16.60 6.28 6.80
N ASP A 65 -17.38 7.00 6.00
CA ASP A 65 -17.76 6.58 4.64
C ASP A 65 -16.52 6.56 3.71
N SER A 66 -15.71 7.61 3.75
CA SER A 66 -14.46 7.71 2.97
C SER A 66 -13.45 6.65 3.40
N SER A 67 -13.38 6.32 4.70
CA SER A 67 -12.48 5.30 5.22
C SER A 67 -12.79 3.91 4.66
N LEU A 68 -14.08 3.55 4.55
CA LEU A 68 -14.49 2.25 4.00
C LEU A 68 -14.12 2.12 2.51
N ILE A 69 -14.31 3.20 1.76
CA ILE A 69 -13.91 3.27 0.34
C ILE A 69 -12.39 3.18 0.23
N ALA A 70 -11.66 3.95 1.03
CA ALA A 70 -10.20 3.98 1.04
C ALA A 70 -9.59 2.61 1.36
N MET A 71 -10.13 1.90 2.36
CA MET A 71 -9.69 0.53 2.69
C MET A 71 -9.83 -0.41 1.49
N SER A 72 -10.93 -0.34 0.74
CA SER A 72 -11.12 -1.16 -0.47
C SER A 72 -10.11 -0.80 -1.56
N VAL A 73 -9.94 0.50 -1.83
CA VAL A 73 -9.00 1.03 -2.84
C VAL A 73 -7.57 0.60 -2.53
N ILE A 74 -7.13 0.83 -1.29
CA ILE A 74 -5.77 0.48 -0.82
C ILE A 74 -5.55 -1.03 -0.94
N SER A 75 -6.51 -1.83 -0.49
CA SER A 75 -6.42 -3.29 -0.56
C SER A 75 -6.25 -3.78 -2.01
N ASP A 76 -7.01 -3.22 -2.94
CA ASP A 76 -6.93 -3.59 -4.35
C ASP A 76 -5.65 -3.10 -5.02
N MET A 77 -5.18 -1.89 -4.68
CA MET A 77 -3.91 -1.38 -5.20
C MET A 77 -2.72 -2.21 -4.71
N LEU A 78 -2.68 -2.57 -3.42
CA LEU A 78 -1.65 -3.45 -2.83
C LEU A 78 -1.62 -4.83 -3.50
N ARG A 79 -2.78 -5.42 -3.82
CA ARG A 79 -2.86 -6.69 -4.55
C ARG A 79 -2.29 -6.61 -5.96
N GLN A 80 -2.29 -5.44 -6.59
CA GLN A 80 -1.79 -5.26 -7.96
C GLN A 80 -0.27 -5.07 -8.04
N ILE A 81 0.38 -4.69 -6.93
CA ILE A 81 1.83 -4.47 -6.89
C ILE A 81 2.58 -5.75 -7.27
N GLY A 82 3.51 -5.63 -8.22
CA GLY A 82 4.29 -6.75 -8.76
C GLY A 82 3.53 -7.64 -9.74
N PHE A 83 2.31 -7.25 -10.14
CA PHE A 83 1.53 -7.92 -11.18
C PHE A 83 1.20 -6.93 -12.31
N SER A 84 0.13 -6.16 -12.12
CA SER A 84 -0.36 -5.17 -13.07
C SER A 84 0.04 -3.73 -12.70
N ARG A 85 0.63 -3.52 -11.52
CA ARG A 85 1.07 -2.22 -11.03
C ARG A 85 2.52 -2.28 -10.55
N TRP A 86 3.28 -1.28 -10.95
CA TRP A 86 4.67 -1.05 -10.57
C TRP A 86 4.80 0.45 -10.32
N CYS A 87 5.09 0.84 -9.09
CA CYS A 87 5.25 2.24 -8.70
C CYS A 87 6.73 2.54 -8.58
N ALA A 88 7.23 3.61 -9.20
CA ALA A 88 8.65 3.93 -9.11
C ALA A 88 9.06 4.31 -7.68
N THR A 89 8.15 4.95 -6.92
CA THR A 89 8.41 5.38 -5.55
C THR A 89 7.21 5.17 -4.62
N GLY A 90 7.46 5.15 -3.31
CA GLY A 90 6.43 5.22 -2.28
C GLY A 90 5.59 6.49 -2.37
N GLU A 91 6.18 7.62 -2.78
CA GLU A 91 5.44 8.88 -2.99
C GLU A 91 4.42 8.76 -4.11
N GLU A 92 4.82 8.21 -5.26
CA GLU A 92 3.91 7.92 -6.38
C GLU A 92 2.77 6.99 -5.95
N PHE A 93 3.10 5.97 -5.14
CA PHE A 93 2.10 5.03 -4.65
C PHE A 93 1.07 5.69 -3.74
N LEU A 94 1.52 6.48 -2.75
CA LEU A 94 0.61 7.20 -1.85
C LEU A 94 -0.20 8.27 -2.58
N GLN A 95 0.42 9.00 -3.51
CA GLN A 95 -0.28 9.99 -4.32
C GLN A 95 -1.41 9.33 -5.13
N ALA A 96 -1.16 8.18 -5.76
CA ALA A 96 -2.18 7.45 -6.49
C ALA A 96 -3.36 6.99 -5.60
N ILE A 97 -3.11 6.66 -4.32
CA ILE A 97 -4.19 6.36 -3.37
C ILE A 97 -4.99 7.62 -3.06
N VAL A 98 -4.32 8.72 -2.72
CA VAL A 98 -4.96 10.00 -2.39
C VAL A 98 -5.82 10.49 -3.55
N ASP A 99 -5.32 10.42 -4.78
CA ASP A 99 -6.05 10.85 -5.97
C ASP A 99 -7.35 10.07 -6.14
N VAL A 100 -7.30 8.74 -6.04
CA VAL A 100 -8.49 7.87 -6.20
C VAL A 100 -9.49 8.06 -5.06
N CYS A 101 -9.02 8.35 -3.84
CA CYS A 101 -9.88 8.54 -2.68
C CYS A 101 -10.44 9.96 -2.54
N SER A 102 -9.96 10.92 -3.33
CA SER A 102 -10.38 12.32 -3.28
C SER A 102 -11.32 12.74 -4.42
N ASP A 103 -11.55 11.85 -5.40
CA ASP A 103 -12.50 12.00 -6.51
C ASP A 103 -13.92 11.60 -6.10
#